data_AF-A0A2V9A5W8-F1
#
_entry.id   AF-A0A2V9A5W8-F1
#
_cell.length_a   1.000
_cell.length_b   1.000
_cell.length_c   1.000
_cell.angle_alpha   90.00
_cell.angle_beta   90.00
_cell.angle_gamma   90.00
#
_symmetry.space_group_name_H-M   'P 1'
#
loop_
_entity.id
_entity.type
_entity.pdbx_description
1 polymer ?
#
loop_
_entity_poly.entity_id
_entity_poly.type
_entity_poly.pdbx_seq_one_letter_code
_entity_poly.pdbx_strand_id
1 'polypeptide(L)'
;YGEAIEQLRRTIELDANYPVTYWILGLVLRKTSSYELAITEGERGVKLSGGSPLMRAALAHTLGTAGRTKEAFQMLDDLTKLAKQKYVAPYFFAGVHIGLGENDRAMEYLEKSYEEHSHWLIYLHIDPSMDGLRDNPRFQDLSRRVGLPALKAAIPT
;
A
#
# COMPACT_ATOMS: atom_id res chain seq x y z
N TYR A 1 -10.73 3.35 18.57
CA TYR A 1 -9.62 2.46 18.13
C TYR A 1 -10.09 1.02 17.95
N GLY A 2 -10.66 0.37 18.95
CA GLY A 2 -11.15 -1.02 18.83
C GLY A 2 -12.19 -1.24 17.73
N GLU A 3 -13.15 -0.33 17.58
CA GLU A 3 -14.20 -0.46 16.57
C GLU A 3 -13.67 -0.38 15.13
N ALA A 4 -12.68 0.49 14.83
CA ALA A 4 -12.07 0.58 13.51
C ALA A 4 -11.27 -0.68 13.15
N ILE A 5 -10.57 -1.26 14.13
CA ILE A 5 -9.83 -2.52 13.96
C ILE A 5 -10.80 -3.70 13.78
N GLU A 6 -11.90 -3.73 14.54
CA GLU A 6 -12.93 -4.77 14.40
C GLU A 6 -13.67 -4.69 13.05
N GLN A 7 -13.98 -3.49 12.57
CA GLN A 7 -14.55 -3.31 11.24
C GLN A 7 -13.55 -3.69 10.13
N LEU A 8 -12.26 -3.42 10.32
CA LEU A 8 -11.21 -3.88 9.40
C LEU A 8 -11.18 -5.40 9.31
N ARG A 9 -11.21 -6.09 10.46
CA ARG A 9 -11.19 -7.55 10.52
C ARG A 9 -12.36 -8.16 9.75
N ARG A 10 -13.57 -7.66 9.99
CA ARG A 10 -14.77 -8.07 9.23
C ARG A 10 -14.62 -7.79 7.74
N THR A 11 -14.06 -6.64 7.38
CA THR A 11 -13.86 -6.27 5.98
C THR A 11 -12.87 -7.21 5.28
N ILE A 12 -11.76 -7.58 5.94
CA ILE A 12 -10.77 -8.53 5.39
C ILE A 12 -11.39 -9.93 5.25
N GLU A 13 -12.23 -10.34 6.18
CA GLU A 13 -12.96 -11.62 6.10
C GLU A 13 -13.98 -11.63 4.94
N LEU A 14 -14.58 -10.48 4.63
CA LEU A 14 -15.55 -10.33 3.54
C LEU A 14 -14.88 -10.18 2.17
N ASP A 15 -13.86 -9.33 2.06
CA ASP A 15 -13.09 -9.10 0.84
C ASP A 15 -11.64 -8.68 1.17
N ALA A 16 -10.74 -9.64 1.04
CA ALA A 16 -9.31 -9.48 1.25
C ALA A 16 -8.58 -8.63 0.18
N ASN A 17 -9.27 -8.25 -0.90
CA ASN A 17 -8.74 -7.36 -1.95
C ASN A 17 -9.34 -5.96 -1.87
N TYR A 18 -10.04 -5.64 -0.77
CA TYR A 18 -10.65 -4.34 -0.61
C TYR A 18 -9.58 -3.25 -0.32
N PRO A 19 -9.47 -2.19 -1.17
CA PRO A 19 -8.44 -1.14 -1.10
C PRO A 19 -8.32 -0.41 0.23
N VAL A 20 -9.43 -0.31 0.98
CA VAL A 20 -9.49 0.32 2.32
C VAL A 20 -8.50 -0.30 3.29
N THR A 21 -7.97 -1.49 3.02
CA THR A 21 -7.03 -2.15 3.94
C THR A 21 -5.68 -1.45 4.06
N TYR A 22 -5.11 -0.95 2.96
CA TYR A 22 -3.93 -0.07 3.02
C TYR A 22 -4.23 1.20 3.81
N TRP A 23 -5.45 1.72 3.60
CA TRP A 23 -5.93 2.91 4.27
C TRP A 23 -5.98 2.73 5.78
N ILE A 24 -6.55 1.63 6.27
CA ILE A 24 -6.72 1.42 7.71
C ILE A 24 -5.40 1.04 8.38
N LEU A 25 -4.52 0.23 7.77
CA LEU A 25 -3.18 -0.02 8.33
C LEU A 25 -2.34 1.26 8.40
N GLY A 26 -2.38 2.09 7.34
CA GLY A 26 -1.77 3.41 7.34
C GLY A 26 -2.39 4.38 8.37
N LEU A 27 -3.70 4.32 8.59
CA LEU A 27 -4.38 5.10 9.63
C LEU A 27 -4.03 4.61 11.05
N VAL A 28 -3.88 3.30 11.25
CA VAL A 28 -3.39 2.73 12.52
C VAL A 28 -1.98 3.23 12.79
N LEU A 29 -1.08 3.18 11.81
CA LEU A 29 0.29 3.73 11.90
C LEU A 29 0.30 5.22 12.29
N ARG A 30 -0.45 6.03 11.54
CA ARG A 30 -0.47 7.50 11.71
C ARG A 30 -1.09 7.95 13.02
N LYS A 31 -2.06 7.21 13.57
CA LYS A 31 -2.81 7.64 14.77
C LYS A 31 -2.29 7.09 16.09
N THR A 32 -1.51 6.00 16.10
CA THR A 32 -1.02 5.42 17.37
C THR A 32 0.47 5.64 17.62
N SER A 33 1.22 6.20 16.66
CA SER A 33 2.70 6.30 16.72
C SER A 33 3.38 4.96 17.07
N SER A 34 2.69 3.82 16.88
CA SER A 34 3.13 2.50 17.31
C SER A 34 3.16 1.57 16.11
N TYR A 35 4.34 1.49 15.49
CA TYR A 35 4.63 0.59 14.39
C TYR A 35 4.34 -0.87 14.74
N GLU A 36 4.58 -1.29 15.99
CA GLU A 36 4.39 -2.68 16.42
C GLU A 36 2.92 -3.15 16.38
N LEU A 37 1.98 -2.27 16.73
CA LEU A 37 0.56 -2.60 16.62
C LEU A 37 0.13 -2.77 15.16
N ALA A 38 0.59 -1.87 14.29
CA ALA A 38 0.28 -1.95 12.86
C ALA A 38 0.89 -3.20 12.20
N ILE A 39 2.11 -3.57 12.60
CA ILE A 39 2.74 -4.82 12.16
C ILE A 39 1.93 -6.02 12.63
N THR A 40 1.55 -6.07 13.90
CA THR A 40 0.76 -7.18 14.48
C THR A 40 -0.59 -7.35 13.78
N GLU A 41 -1.32 -6.25 13.54
CA GLU A 41 -2.59 -6.32 12.83
C GLU A 41 -2.41 -6.62 11.33
N GLY A 42 -1.31 -6.15 10.72
CA GLY A 42 -0.95 -6.47 9.34
C GLY A 42 -0.63 -7.96 9.15
N GLU A 43 0.15 -8.56 10.05
CA GLU A 43 0.42 -10.00 10.10
C GLU A 43 -0.88 -10.80 10.21
N ARG A 44 -1.78 -10.36 11.08
CA ARG A 44 -3.09 -10.99 11.24
C ARG A 44 -3.94 -10.86 9.98
N GLY A 45 -3.94 -9.69 9.34
CA GLY A 45 -4.65 -9.48 8.08
C GLY A 45 -4.10 -10.34 6.93
N VAL A 46 -2.79 -10.54 6.85
CA VAL A 46 -2.17 -11.49 5.90
C VAL A 46 -2.66 -12.91 6.16
N LYS A 47 -2.77 -13.33 7.43
CA LYS A 47 -3.29 -14.65 7.79
C LYS A 47 -4.78 -14.81 7.43
N LEU A 48 -5.62 -13.83 7.79
CA LEU A 48 -7.07 -13.86 7.55
C LEU A 48 -7.41 -13.85 6.05
N SER A 49 -6.63 -13.13 5.25
CA SER A 49 -6.81 -13.06 3.79
C SER A 49 -6.30 -14.29 3.02
N GLY A 50 -5.76 -15.31 3.68
CA GLY A 50 -5.09 -16.42 3.01
C GLY A 50 -3.83 -15.99 2.24
N GLY A 51 -3.20 -14.89 2.65
CA GLY A 51 -2.00 -14.37 2.02
C GLY A 51 -2.26 -13.56 0.75
N SER A 52 -3.32 -12.74 0.73
CA SER A 52 -3.59 -11.81 -0.38
C SER A 52 -2.36 -10.96 -0.73
N PRO A 53 -2.03 -10.77 -2.02
CA PRO A 53 -0.92 -9.92 -2.43
C PRO A 53 -1.05 -8.49 -1.91
N LEU A 54 -2.28 -7.96 -1.87
CA LEU A 54 -2.59 -6.64 -1.31
C LEU A 54 -2.13 -6.56 0.15
N MET A 55 -2.55 -7.54 0.97
CA MET A 55 -2.22 -7.59 2.39
C MET A 55 -0.73 -7.74 2.66
N ARG A 56 -0.06 -8.60 1.89
CA ARG A 56 1.40 -8.80 2.01
C ARG A 56 2.14 -7.51 1.70
N ALA A 57 1.73 -6.79 0.66
CA ALA A 57 2.37 -5.55 0.28
C ALA A 57 2.06 -4.41 1.28
N ALA A 58 0.86 -4.36 1.88
CA ALA A 58 0.54 -3.40 2.94
C ALA A 58 1.40 -3.63 4.20
N LEU A 59 1.59 -4.88 4.59
CA LEU A 59 2.47 -5.25 5.70
C LEU A 59 3.94 -4.95 5.36
N ALA A 60 4.40 -5.25 4.15
CA ALA A 60 5.76 -4.94 3.72
C ALA A 60 6.04 -3.43 3.69
N HIS A 61 5.10 -2.61 3.21
CA HIS A 61 5.17 -1.15 3.32
C HIS A 61 5.31 -0.72 4.78
N THR A 62 4.44 -1.25 5.65
CA THR A 62 4.45 -0.96 7.09
C THR A 62 5.80 -1.31 7.74
N LEU A 63 6.33 -2.50 7.47
CA LEU A 63 7.65 -2.94 7.94
C LEU A 63 8.77 -2.01 7.45
N GLY A 64 8.72 -1.57 6.19
CA GLY A 64 9.65 -0.62 5.63
C GLY A 64 9.62 0.71 6.38
N THR A 65 8.43 1.29 6.55
CA THR A 65 8.26 2.58 7.28
C THR A 65 8.67 2.49 8.75
N ALA A 66 8.55 1.30 9.37
CA ALA A 66 8.99 1.02 10.73
C ALA A 66 10.52 0.80 10.85
N GLY A 67 11.27 0.84 9.75
CA GLY A 67 12.71 0.56 9.73
C GLY A 67 13.07 -0.93 9.77
N ARG A 68 12.09 -1.84 9.73
CA ARG A 68 12.29 -3.30 9.63
C ARG A 68 12.54 -3.72 8.18
N THR A 69 13.53 -3.07 7.56
CA THR A 69 13.82 -3.16 6.11
C THR A 69 14.11 -4.58 5.63
N LYS A 70 14.83 -5.38 6.43
CA LYS A 70 15.13 -6.79 6.09
C LYS A 70 13.87 -7.61 5.86
N GLU A 71 12.84 -7.41 6.69
CA GLU A 71 11.59 -8.16 6.62
C GLU A 71 10.69 -7.64 5.49
N ALA A 72 10.69 -6.33 5.28
CA ALA A 72 10.04 -5.72 4.12
C ALA A 72 10.62 -6.25 2.79
N PHE A 73 11.95 -6.34 2.67
CA PHE A 73 12.60 -6.94 1.50
C PHE A 73 12.28 -8.42 1.34
N GLN A 74 12.17 -9.17 2.43
CA GLN A 74 11.79 -10.59 2.37
C GLN A 74 10.36 -10.75 1.82
N MET A 75 9.42 -9.93 2.28
CA MET A 75 8.05 -9.94 1.74
C MET A 75 7.98 -9.46 0.29
N LEU A 76 8.81 -8.51 -0.10
CA LEU A 76 8.94 -8.06 -1.49
C LEU A 76 9.44 -9.20 -2.41
N ASP A 77 10.42 -9.99 -1.96
CA ASP A 77 10.89 -11.17 -2.68
C ASP A 77 9.80 -12.23 -2.80
N ASP A 78 9.05 -12.48 -1.72
CA ASP A 78 7.90 -13.41 -1.74
C ASP A 78 6.80 -12.95 -2.70
N LEU A 79 6.49 -11.65 -2.74
CA LEU A 79 5.57 -11.06 -3.72
C LEU A 79 6.09 -11.20 -5.15
N THR A 80 7.39 -11.00 -5.36
CA THR A 80 8.04 -11.14 -6.67
C THR A 80 7.99 -12.59 -7.15
N LYS A 81 8.22 -13.56 -6.26
CA LYS A 81 8.05 -14.99 -6.55
C LYS A 81 6.60 -15.34 -6.86
N LEU A 82 5.65 -14.77 -6.12
CA LEU A 82 4.23 -14.97 -6.34
C LEU A 82 3.77 -14.40 -7.69
N ALA A 83 4.30 -13.25 -8.10
CA ALA A 83 4.02 -12.61 -9.38
C ALA A 83 4.45 -13.45 -10.60
N LYS A 84 5.39 -14.39 -10.41
CA LYS A 84 5.75 -15.38 -11.45
C LYS A 84 4.70 -16.47 -11.64
N GLN A 85 3.78 -16.65 -10.68
CA GLN A 85 2.79 -17.72 -10.66
C GLN A 85 1.37 -17.21 -10.92
N LYS A 86 1.07 -15.98 -10.49
CA LYS A 86 -0.23 -15.34 -10.69
C LYS A 86 -0.05 -13.83 -10.82
N TYR A 87 -1.06 -13.16 -11.38
CA TYR A 87 -1.04 -11.71 -11.47
C TYR A 87 -0.97 -11.06 -10.07
N VAL A 88 -0.05 -10.11 -9.94
CA VAL A 88 0.09 -9.21 -8.79
C VAL A 88 0.24 -7.81 -9.36
N ALA A 89 -0.64 -6.89 -8.96
CA ALA A 89 -0.64 -5.54 -9.53
C ALA A 89 0.70 -4.82 -9.28
N PRO A 90 1.31 -4.19 -10.30
CA PRO A 90 2.54 -3.40 -10.12
C PRO A 90 2.39 -2.32 -9.03
N TYR A 91 1.18 -1.78 -8.85
CA TYR A 91 0.81 -0.83 -7.80
C TYR A 91 1.20 -1.30 -6.39
N PHE A 92 1.09 -2.60 -6.11
CA PHE A 92 1.45 -3.14 -4.80
C PHE A 92 2.95 -3.07 -4.55
N PHE A 93 3.77 -3.36 -5.58
CA PHE A 93 5.21 -3.22 -5.50
C PHE A 93 5.62 -1.76 -5.30
N ALA A 94 4.94 -0.82 -5.97
CA ALA A 94 5.16 0.60 -5.73
C ALA A 94 4.96 0.97 -4.26
N GLY A 95 3.85 0.53 -3.66
CA GLY A 95 3.59 0.71 -2.24
C GLY A 95 4.73 0.19 -1.36
N VAL A 96 5.22 -1.02 -1.59
CA VAL A 96 6.35 -1.58 -0.82
C VAL A 96 7.62 -0.76 -0.97
N HIS A 97 7.97 -0.35 -2.19
CA HIS A 97 9.16 0.48 -2.45
C HIS A 97 9.06 1.85 -1.76
N ILE A 98 7.88 2.46 -1.67
CA ILE A 98 7.70 3.70 -0.90
C ILE A 98 8.00 3.46 0.58
N GLY A 99 7.50 2.36 1.15
CA GLY A 99 7.78 2.02 2.54
C GLY A 99 9.28 1.80 2.81
N LEU A 100 10.01 1.30 1.82
CA LEU A 100 11.47 1.13 1.86
C LEU A 100 12.26 2.43 1.58
N GLY A 101 11.59 3.53 1.21
CA GLY A 101 12.23 4.78 0.80
C GLY A 101 12.81 4.77 -0.62
N GLU A 102 12.52 3.74 -1.43
CA GLU A 102 13.01 3.57 -2.80
C GLU A 102 12.07 4.26 -3.82
N ASN A 103 11.92 5.58 -3.70
CA ASN A 103 10.93 6.37 -4.45
C ASN A 103 11.05 6.28 -5.98
N ASP A 104 12.27 6.18 -6.52
CA ASP A 104 12.46 6.05 -7.98
C ASP A 104 11.92 4.71 -8.50
N ARG A 105 12.18 3.61 -7.78
CA ARG A 105 11.61 2.29 -8.09
C ARG A 105 10.09 2.29 -7.91
N ALA A 106 9.59 2.95 -6.86
CA ALA A 106 8.16 3.08 -6.69
C ALA A 106 7.50 3.75 -7.90
N MET A 107 8.09 4.83 -8.43
CA MET A 107 7.62 5.48 -9.64
C MET A 107 7.68 4.57 -10.87
N GLU A 108 8.71 3.76 -11.05
CA GLU A 108 8.77 2.77 -12.14
C GLU A 108 7.59 1.79 -12.10
N TYR A 109 7.24 1.29 -10.91
CA TYR A 109 6.10 0.39 -10.75
C TYR A 109 4.74 1.08 -10.92
N LEU A 110 4.64 2.36 -10.58
CA LEU A 110 3.44 3.17 -10.86
C LEU A 110 3.25 3.42 -12.37
N GLU A 111 4.32 3.72 -13.09
CA GLU A 111 4.28 3.83 -14.56
C GLU A 111 3.90 2.49 -15.21
N LYS A 112 4.46 1.38 -14.72
CA LYS A 112 4.06 0.04 -15.17
C LYS A 112 2.58 -0.23 -14.92
N SER A 113 2.04 0.20 -13.77
CA SER A 113 0.60 0.09 -13.49
C SER A 113 -0.24 0.88 -14.51
N TYR A 114 0.29 1.99 -15.02
CA TYR A 114 -0.38 2.83 -16.01
C TYR A 114 -0.39 2.17 -17.38
N GLU A 115 0.75 1.63 -17.81
CA GLU A 115 0.87 0.86 -19.04
C GLU A 115 -0.08 -0.36 -19.04
N GLU A 116 -0.25 -1.01 -17.89
CA GLU A 116 -1.17 -2.14 -17.72
C GLU A 116 -2.65 -1.73 -17.55
N HIS A 117 -2.96 -0.43 -17.58
CA HIS A 117 -4.30 0.12 -17.31
C HIS A 117 -4.90 -0.42 -16.00
N SER A 118 -4.06 -0.57 -14.98
CA SER A 118 -4.46 -1.13 -13.69
C SER A 118 -5.50 -0.24 -13.00
N HIS A 119 -6.64 -0.83 -12.65
CA HIS A 119 -7.71 -0.13 -11.94
C HIS A 119 -7.27 0.41 -10.56
N TRP A 120 -6.14 -0.05 -10.01
CA TRP A 120 -5.59 0.43 -8.74
C TRP A 120 -5.16 1.89 -8.79
N LEU A 121 -4.88 2.44 -9.98
CA LEU A 121 -4.48 3.83 -10.13
C LEU A 121 -5.56 4.83 -9.74
N ILE A 122 -6.83 4.42 -9.66
CA ILE A 122 -7.91 5.31 -9.18
C ILE A 122 -7.72 5.71 -7.71
N TYR A 123 -6.90 4.98 -6.95
CA TYR A 123 -6.65 5.22 -5.53
C TYR A 123 -5.47 6.16 -5.26
N LEU A 124 -4.71 6.57 -6.29
CA LEU A 124 -3.48 7.37 -6.15
C LEU A 124 -3.61 8.58 -5.21
N HIS A 125 -4.76 9.25 -5.18
CA HIS A 125 -4.96 10.47 -4.39
C HIS A 125 -5.42 10.24 -2.97
N ILE A 126 -5.97 9.07 -2.69
CA ILE A 126 -6.62 8.78 -1.42
C ILE A 126 -5.82 7.76 -0.60
N ASP A 127 -4.98 6.96 -1.24
CA ASP A 127 -4.07 6.01 -0.60
C ASP A 127 -2.96 6.75 0.17
N PRO A 128 -2.90 6.66 1.51
CA PRO A 128 -1.88 7.33 2.31
C PRO A 128 -0.46 6.80 2.07
N SER A 129 -0.33 5.56 1.57
CA SER A 129 0.99 5.01 1.23
C SER A 129 1.67 5.80 0.10
N MET A 130 0.89 6.58 -0.67
CA MET A 130 1.37 7.44 -1.74
C MET A 130 1.77 8.85 -1.25
N ASP A 131 1.55 9.17 0.02
CA ASP A 131 1.80 10.52 0.57
C ASP A 131 3.23 10.99 0.32
N GLY A 132 4.22 10.10 0.43
CA GLY A 132 5.64 10.40 0.17
C GLY A 132 5.98 10.76 -1.28
N LEU A 133 5.09 10.54 -2.24
CA LEU A 133 5.30 10.83 -3.65
C LEU A 133 4.47 12.02 -4.17
N ARG A 134 3.56 12.60 -3.38
CA ARG A 134 2.62 13.63 -3.86
C ARG A 134 3.29 14.87 -4.45
N ASP A 135 4.47 15.23 -3.93
CA ASP A 135 5.25 16.37 -4.41
C ASP A 135 6.20 16.01 -5.58
N ASN A 136 6.28 14.74 -5.97
CA ASN A 136 7.11 14.31 -7.09
C ASN A 136 6.48 14.74 -8.43
N PRO A 137 7.19 15.48 -9.30
CA PRO A 137 6.65 15.92 -10.59
C PRO A 137 6.18 14.75 -11.48
N ARG A 138 6.86 13.60 -11.43
CA ARG A 138 6.47 12.40 -12.18
C ARG A 138 5.14 11.83 -11.66
N PHE A 139 4.93 11.86 -10.35
CA PHE A 139 3.67 11.42 -9.73
C PHE A 139 2.51 12.34 -10.12
N GLN A 140 2.73 13.66 -10.11
CA GLN A 140 1.73 14.63 -10.53
C GLN A 140 1.38 14.50 -12.03
N ASP A 141 2.36 14.22 -12.87
CA ASP A 141 2.13 13.93 -14.29
C ASP A 141 1.34 12.64 -14.49
N LEU A 142 1.73 11.55 -13.83
CA LEU A 142 1.02 10.29 -13.86
C LEU A 142 -0.45 10.47 -13.43
N SER A 143 -0.68 11.18 -12.33
CA SER A 143 -2.03 11.51 -11.86
C SER A 143 -2.88 12.21 -12.94
N ARG A 144 -2.29 13.17 -13.68
CA ARG A 144 -3.00 13.87 -14.76
C ARG A 144 -3.31 12.91 -15.91
N ARG A 145 -2.37 12.03 -16.27
CA ARG A 145 -2.53 11.01 -17.32
C ARG A 145 -3.59 9.96 -16.99
N VAL A 146 -3.79 9.64 -15.71
CA VAL A 146 -4.89 8.77 -15.24
C VAL A 146 -6.25 9.48 -15.31
N GLY A 147 -6.27 10.82 -15.42
CA GLY A 147 -7.50 11.62 -15.46
C GLY A 147 -8.07 11.97 -14.09
N LEU A 148 -7.26 11.88 -13.03
CA LEU A 148 -7.69 12.25 -11.69
C LEU A 148 -7.65 13.78 -11.51
N PRO A 149 -8.63 14.38 -10.81
CA PRO A 149 -8.67 15.82 -10.57
C PRO A 149 -7.41 16.29 -9.85
N ALA A 150 -6.91 17.49 -10.15
CA ALA A 150 -5.68 18.01 -9.55
C ALA A 150 -5.67 17.82 -8.02
N LEU A 151 -4.57 17.23 -7.50
CA LEU A 151 -4.34 16.95 -6.08
C LEU A 151 -4.69 18.19 -5.25
N LYS A 152 -5.88 18.23 -4.65
CA LYS A 152 -6.18 19.21 -3.61
C LYS A 152 -5.35 18.82 -2.40
N ALA A 153 -4.67 19.80 -1.82
CA ALA A 153 -3.87 19.65 -0.61
C ALA A 153 -4.64 18.78 0.40
N ALA A 154 -3.91 17.83 1.00
CA ALA A 154 -4.44 16.83 1.92
C ALA A 154 -5.43 17.46 2.92
N ILE A 155 -6.56 16.79 3.14
CA ILE A 155 -7.52 17.17 4.19
C ILE A 155 -6.71 17.30 5.50
N PRO A 156 -6.71 18.47 6.15
CA PRO A 156 -6.00 18.64 7.41
C PRO A 156 -6.59 17.65 8.43
N THR A 157 -5.70 16.91 9.09
CA THR A 157 -6.03 16.08 10.25
C THR A 157 -6.48 16.92 11.43
#